data_AF-A0A060SS78-F1
#
_entry.id   AF-A0A060SS78-F1
#
_cell.length_a   1.000
_cell.length_b   1.000
_cell.length_c   1.000
_cell.angle_alpha   90.00
_cell.angle_beta   90.00
_cell.angle_gamma   90.00
#
_symmetry.space_group_name_H-M   'P 1'
#
loop_
_entity.id
_entity.type
_entity.pdbx_description
1 polymer ?
#
loop_
_entity_poly.entity_id
_entity_poly.type
_entity_poly.pdbx_seq_one_letter_code
_entity_poly.pdbx_strand_id
1 'polypeptide(L)'
;MEYLSEEHDNLLLAKEWLVKVDSDTSTPYLLKFYASTADLKCCIMLTDTRSVWGEDLTFEIVHSKYSDLAFDIRNNTFRWRWETLNVGPKLAPTIISKHLIMPLISMTHLSFFSTEPLGSTSETDLEKSADRLGRIARRTVDTHVKNTLSKPIVATTLRRMGAVLNFVPDPPRIVIDAPTLDLRPPRPPAPLPPASAPPLHRDVSPLLLENSSAKGSQKKATAQRVPSLPPLDSDSVTEEEPSEVDEPAPSSRQSKGAEKRGLQEVQGKSNSPARSTPPRRDIPEPSVPSTSRDSPKRSSPDSSARPSRPKKTKRASKAGSSSDQDSEDEQSNRTAQAKKNARRGVKQPIKRPGRRF
;
A
#
# COMPACT_ATOMS: atom_id res chain seq x y z
N MET A 1 -23.29 -11.51 29.38
CA MET A 1 -22.80 -10.59 28.33
C MET A 1 -23.42 -9.26 28.65
N GLU A 2 -22.61 -8.25 28.93
CA GLU A 2 -23.12 -6.88 28.96
C GLU A 2 -23.41 -6.49 27.51
N TYR A 3 -24.63 -6.04 27.25
CA TYR A 3 -25.05 -5.61 25.93
C TYR A 3 -24.40 -4.26 25.61
N LEU A 4 -24.12 -3.98 24.33
CA LEU A 4 -23.70 -2.65 23.88
C LEU A 4 -24.71 -1.61 24.40
N SER A 5 -24.23 -0.62 25.15
CA SER A 5 -25.06 0.49 25.61
C SER A 5 -25.40 1.41 24.43
N GLU A 6 -26.46 2.20 24.59
CA GLU A 6 -26.85 3.22 23.61
C GLU A 6 -25.74 4.26 23.37
N GLU A 7 -24.93 4.55 24.39
CA GLU A 7 -23.75 5.41 24.26
C GLU A 7 -22.72 4.80 23.30
N HIS A 8 -22.47 3.49 23.39
CA HIS A 8 -21.52 2.81 22.51
C HIS A 8 -22.01 2.77 21.06
N ASP A 9 -23.31 2.58 20.85
CA ASP A 9 -23.90 2.62 19.50
C ASP A 9 -23.70 4.00 18.85
N ASN A 10 -23.98 5.07 19.60
CA ASN A 10 -23.75 6.45 19.13
C ASN A 10 -22.28 6.71 18.73
N LEU A 11 -21.32 6.17 19.48
CA LEU A 11 -19.89 6.30 19.17
C LEU A 11 -19.49 5.52 17.90
N LEU A 12 -20.15 4.39 17.63
CA LEU A 12 -19.92 3.56 16.45
C LEU A 12 -20.63 4.10 15.19
N LEU A 13 -21.71 4.88 15.32
CA LEU A 13 -22.42 5.45 14.18
C LEU A 13 -21.52 6.28 13.26
N ALA A 14 -20.60 7.07 13.85
CA ALA A 14 -19.66 7.91 13.11
C ALA A 14 -18.45 7.16 12.54
N LYS A 15 -18.29 5.86 12.85
CA LYS A 15 -17.16 5.05 12.37
C LYS A 15 -17.49 4.36 11.06
N GLU A 16 -16.50 4.28 10.19
CA GLU A 16 -16.58 3.56 8.92
C GLU A 16 -16.61 2.05 9.15
N TRP A 17 -17.25 1.33 8.22
CA TRP A 17 -17.23 -0.13 8.22
C TRP A 17 -15.91 -0.62 7.62
N LEU A 18 -15.20 -1.45 8.38
CA LEU A 18 -14.03 -2.19 7.92
C LEU A 18 -14.47 -3.59 7.49
N VAL A 19 -13.84 -4.15 6.46
CA VAL A 19 -14.17 -5.47 5.92
C VAL A 19 -13.04 -6.44 6.19
N LYS A 20 -13.34 -7.60 6.76
CA LYS A 20 -12.39 -8.69 6.97
C LYS A 20 -12.98 -10.00 6.45
N VAL A 21 -12.32 -10.60 5.47
CA VAL A 21 -12.68 -11.95 5.02
C VAL A 21 -11.91 -12.97 5.85
N ASP A 22 -12.63 -13.92 6.42
CA ASP A 22 -12.02 -15.10 7.06
C ASP A 22 -11.46 -16.02 5.98
N SER A 23 -10.19 -16.39 6.09
CA SER A 23 -9.49 -17.20 5.09
C SER A 23 -10.05 -18.62 4.98
N ASP A 24 -10.54 -19.16 6.09
CA ASP A 24 -10.90 -20.59 6.16
C ASP A 24 -12.32 -20.81 5.64
N THR A 25 -13.22 -19.89 5.98
CA THR A 25 -14.63 -19.96 5.57
C THR A 25 -14.96 -19.10 4.36
N SER A 26 -14.05 -18.22 3.94
CA SER A 26 -14.31 -17.18 2.93
C SER A 26 -15.51 -16.28 3.27
N THR A 27 -15.89 -16.21 4.56
CA THR A 27 -17.01 -15.39 5.01
C THR A 27 -16.55 -13.95 5.21
N PRO A 28 -17.19 -12.95 4.58
CA PRO A 28 -16.90 -11.55 4.84
C PRO A 28 -17.56 -11.11 6.16
N TYR A 29 -16.76 -10.49 7.01
CA TYR A 29 -17.20 -9.81 8.22
C TYR A 29 -17.08 -8.31 8.03
N LEU A 30 -18.14 -7.59 8.39
CA LEU A 30 -18.13 -6.14 8.54
C LEU A 30 -17.87 -5.83 10.01
N LEU A 31 -16.92 -4.95 10.28
CA LEU A 31 -16.59 -4.53 11.63
C LEU A 31 -16.55 -3.01 11.77
N LYS A 32 -17.05 -2.51 12.89
CA LYS A 32 -16.84 -1.15 13.37
C LYS A 32 -16.09 -1.21 14.68
N PHE A 33 -15.16 -0.28 14.85
CA PHE A 33 -14.33 -0.20 16.03
C PHE A 33 -14.24 1.24 16.52
N TYR A 34 -14.43 1.41 17.82
CA TYR A 34 -14.20 2.66 18.53
C TYR A 34 -13.22 2.38 19.67
N ALA A 35 -12.17 3.19 19.78
CA ALA A 35 -11.33 3.24 20.97
C ALA A 35 -11.08 4.70 21.36
N SER A 36 -11.22 4.97 22.65
CA SER A 36 -10.90 6.25 23.28
C SER A 36 -9.80 6.03 24.32
N THR A 37 -8.65 6.68 24.11
CA THR A 37 -7.59 6.70 25.12
C THR A 37 -7.91 7.65 26.27
N ALA A 38 -8.81 8.62 26.07
CA ALA A 38 -9.25 9.53 27.12
C ALA A 38 -10.13 8.80 28.14
N ASP A 39 -11.05 7.96 27.66
CA ASP A 39 -12.02 7.26 28.49
C ASP A 39 -11.61 5.82 28.81
N LEU A 40 -10.52 5.33 28.21
CA LEU A 40 -10.06 3.93 28.27
C LEU A 40 -11.16 2.93 27.89
N LYS A 41 -12.02 3.32 26.94
CA LYS A 41 -13.13 2.49 26.43
C LYS A 41 -12.82 1.99 25.02
N CYS A 42 -13.21 0.76 24.76
CA CYS A 42 -13.08 0.12 23.47
C CYS A 42 -14.36 -0.66 23.15
N CYS A 43 -14.98 -0.32 22.02
CA CYS A 43 -16.20 -0.99 21.56
C CYS A 43 -15.93 -1.57 20.18
N ILE A 44 -16.30 -2.83 19.99
CA ILE A 44 -16.28 -3.48 18.68
C ILE A 44 -17.68 -3.99 18.36
N MET A 45 -18.11 -3.74 17.13
CA MET A 45 -19.28 -4.35 16.54
C MET A 45 -18.84 -5.13 15.30
N LEU A 46 -19.23 -6.38 15.23
CA LEU A 46 -18.92 -7.32 14.15
C LEU A 46 -20.25 -7.87 13.61
N THR A 47 -20.37 -7.99 12.29
CA THR A 47 -21.49 -8.69 11.67
C THR A 47 -21.05 -9.46 10.44
N ASP A 48 -21.60 -10.64 10.26
CA ASP A 48 -21.50 -11.44 9.03
C ASP A 48 -22.70 -11.19 8.10
N THR A 49 -23.45 -10.10 8.33
CA THR A 49 -24.74 -9.74 7.71
C THR A 49 -25.94 -10.63 8.10
N ARG A 50 -25.72 -11.71 8.86
CA ARG A 50 -26.79 -12.59 9.37
C ARG A 50 -27.00 -12.40 10.87
N SER A 51 -25.91 -12.22 11.59
CA SER A 51 -25.85 -12.01 13.03
C SER A 51 -25.01 -10.78 13.32
N VAL A 52 -25.36 -10.08 14.39
CA VAL A 52 -24.59 -8.94 14.89
C VAL A 52 -24.06 -9.32 16.27
N TRP A 53 -22.75 -9.18 16.44
CA TRP A 53 -22.06 -9.36 17.69
C TRP A 53 -21.49 -8.01 18.10
N GLY A 54 -21.70 -7.66 19.36
CA GLY A 54 -21.18 -6.44 19.95
C GLY A 54 -20.68 -6.76 21.33
N GLU A 55 -19.47 -6.32 21.64
CA GLU A 55 -18.90 -6.55 22.97
C GLU A 55 -18.22 -5.29 23.46
N ASP A 56 -18.48 -4.97 24.73
CA ASP A 56 -17.73 -3.97 25.46
C ASP A 56 -16.41 -4.59 25.91
N LEU A 57 -15.31 -4.02 25.43
CA LEU A 57 -13.99 -4.55 25.69
C LEU A 57 -13.29 -3.63 26.67
N THR A 58 -12.84 -4.19 27.79
CA THR A 58 -12.01 -3.42 28.71
C THR A 58 -10.63 -3.22 28.09
N PHE A 59 -10.27 -1.95 27.90
CA PHE A 59 -8.99 -1.53 27.37
C PHE A 59 -8.14 -1.03 28.55
N GLU A 60 -7.08 -1.76 28.87
CA GLU A 60 -6.17 -1.41 29.96
C GLU A 60 -4.78 -1.18 29.39
N ILE A 61 -4.20 0.00 29.61
CA ILE A 61 -2.79 0.23 29.31
C ILE A 61 -1.97 -0.49 30.37
N VAL A 62 -1.18 -1.47 29.97
CA VAL A 62 -0.43 -2.32 30.89
C VAL A 62 1.06 -2.03 30.74
N HIS A 63 1.76 -1.95 31.86
CA HIS A 63 3.21 -1.85 31.82
C HIS A 63 3.82 -3.17 31.32
N SER A 64 4.61 -3.11 30.26
CA SER A 64 5.40 -4.24 29.75
C SER A 64 6.89 -3.96 29.92
N LYS A 65 7.65 -5.00 30.25
CA LYS A 65 9.12 -4.94 30.32
C LYS A 65 9.77 -4.97 28.94
N TYR A 66 9.01 -5.33 27.91
CA TYR A 66 9.51 -5.61 26.57
C TYR A 66 8.99 -4.64 25.53
N SER A 67 8.14 -3.69 25.88
CA SER A 67 7.56 -2.73 24.93
C SER A 67 7.37 -1.36 25.55
N ASP A 68 7.41 -0.32 24.70
CA ASP A 68 7.24 1.07 25.12
C ASP A 68 5.77 1.39 25.41
N LEU A 69 4.86 0.70 24.73
CA LEU A 69 3.43 0.77 24.96
C LEU A 69 2.84 -0.61 24.80
N ALA A 70 2.22 -1.13 25.86
CA ALA A 70 1.39 -2.32 25.81
C ALA A 70 -0.01 -2.00 26.32
N PHE A 71 -1.00 -2.66 25.73
CA PHE A 71 -2.37 -2.60 26.21
C PHE A 71 -3.03 -3.97 26.09
N ASP A 72 -3.83 -4.29 27.10
CA ASP A 72 -4.66 -5.47 27.14
C ASP A 72 -6.07 -5.11 26.71
N ILE A 73 -6.59 -5.87 25.75
CA ILE A 73 -8.01 -5.88 25.36
C ILE A 73 -8.56 -7.19 25.91
N ARG A 74 -9.45 -7.12 26.89
CA ARG A 74 -10.02 -8.33 27.52
C ARG A 74 -11.54 -8.24 27.65
N ASN A 75 -12.16 -9.41 27.52
CA ASN A 75 -13.52 -9.69 27.95
C ASN A 75 -13.49 -10.88 28.95
N ASN A 76 -14.63 -11.52 29.19
CA ASN A 76 -14.71 -12.65 30.11
C ASN A 76 -14.13 -13.97 29.59
N THR A 77 -13.90 -14.10 28.27
CA THR A 77 -13.52 -15.38 27.62
C THR A 77 -12.18 -15.32 26.88
N PHE A 78 -11.71 -14.13 26.54
CA PHE A 78 -10.50 -13.85 25.81
C PHE A 78 -9.75 -12.68 26.45
N ARG A 79 -8.43 -12.76 26.35
CA ARG A 79 -7.51 -11.69 26.69
C ARG A 79 -6.49 -11.58 25.57
N TRP A 80 -6.48 -10.44 24.90
CA TRP A 80 -5.50 -10.09 23.89
C TRP A 80 -4.56 -9.04 24.46
N ARG A 81 -3.26 -9.21 24.29
CA ARG A 81 -2.25 -8.21 24.64
C ARG A 81 -1.60 -7.71 23.37
N TRP A 82 -1.65 -6.41 23.14
CA TRP A 82 -0.84 -5.77 22.10
C TRP A 82 0.38 -5.15 22.76
N GLU A 83 1.56 -5.46 22.22
CA GLU A 83 2.83 -4.85 22.61
C GLU A 83 3.39 -4.07 21.41
N THR A 84 3.72 -2.80 21.62
CA THR A 84 4.27 -1.92 20.57
C THR A 84 5.64 -1.38 20.97
N LEU A 85 6.59 -1.53 20.05
CA LEU A 85 7.96 -1.06 20.22
C LEU A 85 8.13 0.26 19.48
N ASN A 86 8.69 1.26 20.16
CA ASN A 86 9.19 2.45 19.52
C ASN A 86 10.46 2.11 18.75
N VAL A 87 10.35 2.05 17.42
CA VAL A 87 11.49 1.75 16.54
C VAL A 87 12.50 2.92 16.49
N GLY A 88 12.15 4.07 17.08
CA GLY A 88 12.99 5.27 17.16
C GLY A 88 13.03 6.10 15.86
N PRO A 89 13.49 7.36 15.94
CA PRO A 89 13.40 8.32 14.82
C PRO A 89 14.28 7.96 13.62
N LYS A 90 15.27 7.06 13.78
CA LYS A 90 16.14 6.63 12.69
C LYS A 90 15.47 5.58 11.79
N LEU A 91 14.69 4.65 12.36
CA LEU A 91 14.07 3.55 11.63
C LEU A 91 12.61 3.82 11.27
N ALA A 92 11.89 4.58 12.08
CA ALA A 92 10.48 4.90 11.84
C ALA A 92 10.23 5.49 10.43
N PRO A 93 11.01 6.48 9.93
CA PRO A 93 10.82 7.00 8.57
C PRO A 93 11.02 5.95 7.49
N THR A 94 11.98 5.02 7.68
CA THR A 94 12.21 3.93 6.73
C THR A 94 11.04 2.96 6.68
N ILE A 95 10.48 2.61 7.83
CA ILE A 95 9.30 1.73 7.93
C ILE A 95 8.08 2.42 7.30
N ILE A 96 7.79 3.65 7.71
CA ILE A 96 6.66 4.43 7.17
C ILE A 96 6.81 4.62 5.66
N SER A 97 8.03 4.91 5.17
CA SER A 97 8.28 5.05 3.75
C SER A 97 7.98 3.77 2.97
N LYS A 98 8.51 2.62 3.43
CA LYS A 98 8.37 1.33 2.73
C LYS A 98 6.95 0.77 2.78
N HIS A 99 6.27 0.91 3.91
CA HIS A 99 4.98 0.24 4.14
C HIS A 99 3.76 1.12 3.87
N LEU A 100 3.93 2.45 3.80
CA LEU A 100 2.82 3.37 3.61
C LEU A 100 3.06 4.38 2.48
N ILE A 101 4.08 5.23 2.60
CA ILE A 101 4.26 6.35 1.66
C ILE A 101 4.50 5.85 0.23
N MET A 102 5.45 4.94 0.03
CA MET A 102 5.78 4.43 -1.30
C MET A 102 4.67 3.60 -1.95
N PRO A 103 3.97 2.69 -1.23
CA PRO A 103 2.77 2.05 -1.74
C PRO A 103 1.69 3.04 -2.16
N LEU A 104 1.41 4.08 -1.35
CA LEU A 104 0.39 5.08 -1.67
C LEU A 104 0.77 5.95 -2.89
N ILE A 105 2.04 6.36 -3.01
CA ILE A 105 2.53 7.07 -4.20
C ILE A 105 2.40 6.18 -5.44
N SER A 106 2.74 4.90 -5.33
CA SER A 106 2.61 3.96 -6.45
C SER A 106 1.15 3.70 -6.83
N MET A 107 0.25 3.58 -5.85
CA MET A 107 -1.19 3.47 -6.10
C MET A 107 -1.73 4.74 -6.78
N THR A 108 -1.26 5.92 -6.37
CA THR A 108 -1.61 7.20 -6.99
C THR A 108 -1.11 7.27 -8.44
N HIS A 109 0.11 6.83 -8.71
CA HIS A 109 0.61 6.74 -10.08
C HIS A 109 -0.27 5.78 -10.90
N LEU A 110 -0.57 4.59 -10.37
CA LEU A 110 -1.42 3.63 -11.07
C LEU A 110 -2.81 4.19 -11.39
N SER A 111 -3.44 4.91 -10.45
CA SER A 111 -4.80 5.45 -10.63
C SER A 111 -4.89 6.65 -11.57
N PHE A 112 -3.90 7.55 -11.57
CA PHE A 112 -3.93 8.78 -12.36
C PHE A 112 -3.29 8.66 -13.74
N PHE A 113 -2.46 7.65 -13.97
CA PHE A 113 -1.71 7.50 -15.23
C PHE A 113 -2.22 6.34 -16.09
N SER A 114 -3.07 5.48 -15.55
CA SER A 114 -3.80 4.53 -16.37
C SER A 114 -4.75 5.29 -17.30
N THR A 115 -4.69 5.02 -18.60
CA THR A 115 -5.63 5.57 -19.58
C THR A 115 -7.04 5.02 -19.38
N GLU A 116 -7.15 3.83 -18.79
CA GLU A 116 -8.41 3.18 -18.47
C GLU A 116 -8.69 3.28 -16.96
N PRO A 117 -9.94 3.54 -16.55
CA PRO A 117 -10.33 3.46 -15.15
C PRO A 117 -9.90 2.10 -14.55
N LEU A 118 -9.34 2.11 -13.33
CA LEU A 118 -8.89 0.87 -12.69
C LEU A 118 -10.01 -0.19 -12.52
N GLY A 119 -11.27 0.23 -12.54
CA GLY A 119 -12.42 -0.68 -12.50
C GLY A 119 -12.70 -1.42 -13.81
N SER A 120 -12.17 -0.97 -14.95
CA SER A 120 -12.35 -1.65 -16.25
C SER A 120 -11.16 -2.51 -16.67
N THR A 121 -10.00 -2.36 -16.01
CA THR A 121 -8.81 -3.16 -16.28
C THR A 121 -8.98 -4.59 -15.76
N SER A 122 -8.53 -5.59 -16.53
CA SER A 122 -8.56 -6.98 -16.07
C SER A 122 -7.67 -7.16 -14.83
N GLU A 123 -8.06 -8.04 -13.91
CA GLU A 123 -7.28 -8.33 -12.70
C GLU A 123 -5.82 -8.70 -13.03
N THR A 124 -5.63 -9.55 -14.04
CA THR A 124 -4.29 -9.98 -14.46
C THR A 124 -3.43 -8.85 -15.04
N ASP A 125 -4.04 -7.83 -15.66
CA ASP A 125 -3.29 -6.69 -16.20
C ASP A 125 -3.05 -5.63 -15.13
N LEU A 126 -3.97 -5.49 -14.18
CA LEU A 126 -3.78 -4.68 -12.98
C LEU A 126 -2.60 -5.20 -12.15
N GLU A 127 -2.53 -6.51 -11.91
CA GLU A 127 -1.40 -7.17 -11.23
C GLU A 127 -0.08 -6.90 -11.96
N LYS A 128 -0.01 -7.13 -13.27
CA LYS A 128 1.20 -6.85 -14.07
C LYS A 128 1.61 -5.38 -14.01
N SER A 129 0.65 -4.47 -14.04
CA SER A 129 0.88 -3.03 -13.98
C SER A 129 1.41 -2.62 -12.61
N ALA A 130 0.81 -3.13 -11.53
CA ALA A 130 1.28 -2.93 -10.17
C ALA A 130 2.70 -3.49 -9.96
N ASP A 131 2.97 -4.70 -10.46
CA ASP A 131 4.29 -5.34 -10.42
C ASP A 131 5.36 -4.53 -11.17
N ARG A 132 5.02 -4.08 -12.38
CA ARG A 132 5.92 -3.25 -13.20
C ARG A 132 6.23 -1.95 -12.46
N LEU A 133 5.21 -1.30 -11.94
CA LEU A 133 5.35 -0.04 -11.22
C LEU A 133 6.15 -0.20 -9.93
N GLY A 134 5.91 -1.27 -9.17
CA GLY A 134 6.68 -1.60 -7.97
C GLY A 134 8.16 -1.83 -8.27
N ARG A 135 8.50 -2.46 -9.40
CA ARG A 135 9.91 -2.63 -9.83
C ARG A 135 10.55 -1.29 -10.21
N ILE A 136 9.83 -0.40 -10.87
CA ILE A 136 10.32 0.95 -11.22
C ILE A 136 10.55 1.75 -9.93
N ALA A 137 9.53 1.83 -9.07
CA ALA A 137 9.59 2.53 -7.80
C ALA A 137 10.76 2.05 -6.92
N ARG A 138 11.08 0.75 -6.94
CA ARG A 138 12.23 0.20 -6.21
C ARG A 138 13.59 0.57 -6.80
N ARG A 139 13.69 0.74 -8.12
CA ARG A 139 14.97 1.04 -8.80
C ARG A 139 15.28 2.53 -8.79
N THR A 140 14.26 3.36 -8.97
CA THR A 140 14.39 4.81 -9.11
C THR A 140 13.37 5.52 -8.23
N VAL A 141 13.50 5.34 -6.91
CA VAL A 141 12.58 5.88 -5.89
C VAL A 141 12.36 7.38 -6.11
N ASP A 142 13.44 8.15 -6.20
CA ASP A 142 13.36 9.61 -6.30
C ASP A 142 12.69 10.06 -7.61
N THR A 143 13.05 9.44 -8.74
CA THR A 143 12.43 9.71 -10.04
C THR A 143 10.95 9.34 -10.04
N HIS A 144 10.57 8.19 -9.46
CA HIS A 144 9.18 7.76 -9.36
C HIS A 144 8.35 8.72 -8.50
N VAL A 145 8.86 9.13 -7.33
CA VAL A 145 8.21 10.11 -6.46
C VAL A 145 8.05 11.44 -7.18
N LYS A 146 9.14 11.93 -7.79
CA LYS A 146 9.13 13.18 -8.56
C LYS A 146 8.11 13.12 -9.69
N ASN A 147 8.18 12.11 -10.56
CA ASN A 147 7.29 11.95 -11.71
C ASN A 147 5.82 11.83 -11.31
N THR A 148 5.54 11.15 -10.20
CA THR A 148 4.17 10.98 -9.70
C THR A 148 3.64 12.30 -9.14
N LEU A 149 4.38 12.95 -8.25
CA LEU A 149 3.92 14.15 -7.54
C LEU A 149 4.04 15.43 -8.38
N SER A 150 4.87 15.45 -9.42
CA SER A 150 5.00 16.59 -10.32
C SER A 150 3.84 16.72 -11.30
N LYS A 151 2.95 15.72 -11.40
CA LYS A 151 1.76 15.83 -12.25
C LYS A 151 0.75 16.81 -11.63
N PRO A 152 0.28 17.82 -12.38
CA PRO A 152 -0.68 18.80 -11.87
C PRO A 152 -1.95 18.17 -11.30
N ILE A 153 -2.50 17.15 -11.96
CA ILE A 153 -3.70 16.46 -11.51
C ILE A 153 -3.52 15.83 -10.13
N VAL A 154 -2.38 15.20 -9.87
CA VAL A 154 -2.07 14.59 -8.57
C VAL A 154 -1.91 15.67 -7.51
N ALA A 155 -1.08 16.67 -7.78
CA ALA A 155 -0.80 17.75 -6.83
C ALA A 155 -2.07 18.56 -6.46
N THR A 156 -2.90 18.89 -7.44
CA THR A 156 -4.14 19.65 -7.22
C THR A 156 -5.22 18.82 -6.55
N THR A 157 -5.30 17.52 -6.84
CA THR A 157 -6.20 16.59 -6.13
C THR A 157 -5.79 16.45 -4.66
N LEU A 158 -4.51 16.21 -4.38
CA LEU A 158 -3.99 16.14 -3.01
C LEU A 158 -4.25 17.45 -2.25
N ARG A 159 -4.02 18.60 -2.88
CA ARG A 159 -4.33 19.91 -2.29
C ARG A 159 -5.81 20.06 -1.95
N ARG A 160 -6.71 19.65 -2.87
CA ARG A 160 -8.16 19.69 -2.64
C ARG A 160 -8.58 18.75 -1.51
N MET A 161 -8.09 17.51 -1.50
CA MET A 161 -8.37 16.54 -0.43
C MET A 161 -7.89 17.07 0.92
N GLY A 162 -6.68 17.63 0.98
CA GLY A 162 -6.16 18.28 2.18
C GLY A 162 -7.05 19.44 2.64
N ALA A 163 -7.53 20.27 1.73
CA ALA A 163 -8.45 21.37 2.06
C ALA A 163 -9.80 20.85 2.61
N VAL A 164 -10.34 19.78 2.03
CA VAL A 164 -11.58 19.13 2.50
C VAL A 164 -11.39 18.53 3.91
N LEU A 165 -10.29 17.81 4.14
CA LEU A 165 -9.98 17.23 5.45
C LEU A 165 -9.72 18.29 6.53
N ASN A 166 -9.30 19.49 6.12
CA ASN A 166 -9.13 20.65 7.01
C ASN A 166 -10.37 21.58 7.02
N PHE A 167 -11.51 21.14 6.50
CA PHE A 167 -12.78 21.88 6.50
C PHE A 167 -12.71 23.29 5.89
N VAL A 168 -11.88 23.48 4.86
CA VAL A 168 -11.82 24.76 4.13
C VAL A 168 -13.15 24.95 3.36
N PRO A 169 -13.90 26.06 3.58
CA PRO A 169 -15.25 26.24 3.02
C PRO A 169 -15.33 26.19 1.50
N ASP A 170 -14.29 26.66 0.80
CA ASP A 170 -14.17 26.60 -0.66
C ASP A 170 -12.87 25.88 -1.04
N PRO A 171 -12.90 24.55 -1.23
CA PRO A 171 -11.70 23.79 -1.53
C PRO A 171 -11.24 24.04 -2.98
N PRO A 172 -9.92 24.17 -3.21
CA PRO A 172 -9.38 24.55 -4.51
C PRO A 172 -9.79 23.58 -5.62
N ARG A 173 -9.98 24.08 -6.83
CA ARG A 173 -10.34 23.26 -8.00
C ARG A 173 -9.22 22.31 -8.39
N ILE A 174 -9.59 21.13 -8.88
CA ILE A 174 -8.65 20.19 -9.51
C ILE A 174 -8.34 20.70 -10.91
N VAL A 175 -7.05 20.76 -11.26
CA VAL A 175 -6.60 21.19 -12.59
C VAL A 175 -5.88 20.01 -13.22
N ILE A 176 -6.41 19.55 -14.36
CA ILE A 176 -5.86 18.40 -15.10
C ILE A 176 -4.62 18.85 -15.88
N ASP A 177 -4.79 19.89 -16.69
CA ASP A 177 -3.74 20.47 -17.52
C ASP A 177 -3.32 21.82 -16.94
N ALA A 178 -2.44 21.82 -15.94
CA ALA A 178 -1.79 23.05 -15.55
C ALA A 178 -0.57 23.29 -16.43
N PRO A 179 -0.39 24.50 -17.01
CA PRO A 179 0.91 24.88 -17.54
C PRO A 179 1.93 24.72 -16.41
N THR A 180 3.08 24.11 -16.74
CA THR A 180 4.17 23.76 -15.82
C THR A 180 4.19 24.65 -14.58
N LEU A 181 3.87 24.07 -13.42
CA LEU A 181 3.80 24.82 -12.16
C LEU A 181 5.11 25.57 -11.98
N ASP A 182 5.03 26.89 -11.84
CA ASP A 182 6.20 27.71 -11.54
C ASP A 182 6.65 27.36 -10.11
N LEU A 183 7.59 26.42 -10.00
CA LEU A 183 8.20 26.00 -8.73
C LEU A 183 9.16 27.08 -8.17
N ARG A 184 9.14 28.30 -8.71
CA ARG A 184 9.88 29.40 -8.12
C ARG A 184 9.38 29.60 -6.69
N PRO A 185 10.28 29.50 -5.69
CA PRO A 185 9.91 29.82 -4.32
C PRO A 185 9.32 31.24 -4.30
N PRO A 186 8.26 31.49 -3.49
CA PRO A 186 7.72 32.83 -3.37
C PRO A 186 8.88 33.77 -3.07
N ARG A 187 9.02 34.81 -3.89
CA ARG A 187 10.09 35.79 -3.68
C ARG A 187 9.99 36.24 -2.22
N PRO A 188 11.09 36.19 -1.45
CA PRO A 188 11.06 36.69 -0.09
C PRO A 188 10.48 38.10 -0.12
N PRO A 189 9.61 38.48 0.83
CA PRO A 189 9.02 39.80 0.86
C PRO A 189 10.16 40.80 0.68
N ALA A 190 10.03 41.66 -0.34
CA ALA A 190 11.05 42.66 -0.62
C ALA A 190 11.38 43.35 0.71
N PRO A 191 12.67 43.55 1.05
CA PRO A 191 13.04 44.26 2.26
C PRO A 191 12.19 45.51 2.33
N LEU A 192 11.37 45.63 3.38
CA LEU A 192 10.54 46.82 3.55
C LEU A 192 11.48 48.01 3.42
N PRO A 193 11.16 49.00 2.57
CA PRO A 193 11.98 50.18 2.47
C PRO A 193 12.21 50.70 3.89
N PRO A 194 13.45 51.06 4.25
CA PRO A 194 13.77 51.50 5.59
C PRO A 194 12.73 52.54 5.97
N ALA A 195 11.98 52.27 7.05
CA ALA A 195 10.94 53.15 7.53
C ALA A 195 11.52 54.56 7.54
N SER A 196 10.93 55.45 6.74
CA SER A 196 11.34 56.85 6.66
C SER A 196 11.53 57.32 8.09
N ALA A 197 12.77 57.70 8.41
CA ALA A 197 13.17 58.03 9.77
C ALA A 197 12.07 58.86 10.43
N PRO A 198 11.54 58.44 11.60
CA PRO A 198 10.52 59.21 12.27
C PRO A 198 11.03 60.65 12.40
N PRO A 199 10.19 61.67 12.11
CA PRO A 199 10.61 63.06 12.20
C PRO A 199 11.23 63.26 13.58
N LEU A 200 12.47 63.75 13.60
CA LEU A 200 13.22 64.09 14.80
C LEU A 200 12.39 65.07 15.64
N HIS A 201 11.55 64.54 16.53
CA HIS A 201 11.00 65.31 17.61
C HIS A 201 12.16 65.63 18.55
N ARG A 202 12.52 66.91 18.52
CA ARG A 202 13.54 67.52 19.34
C ARG A 202 13.02 67.54 20.78
N ASP A 203 13.23 66.44 21.50
CA ASP A 203 12.90 66.37 22.91
C ASP A 203 13.89 67.20 23.72
N VAL A 204 13.31 68.13 24.46
CA VAL A 204 13.96 68.97 25.46
C VAL A 204 14.44 68.06 26.59
N SER A 205 15.73 68.17 26.91
CA SER A 205 16.37 67.48 28.04
C SER A 205 15.64 67.72 29.36
N PRO A 206 15.60 66.70 30.23
CA PRO A 206 15.81 66.95 31.64
C PRO A 206 16.94 66.07 32.22
N LEU A 207 17.93 66.79 32.74
CA LEU A 207 18.72 66.55 33.94
C LEU A 207 18.68 65.14 34.57
N LEU A 208 19.86 64.50 34.54
CA LEU A 208 20.63 64.03 35.69
C LEU A 208 19.82 63.74 36.98
N LEU A 209 19.64 62.45 37.26
CA LEU A 209 19.68 61.96 38.63
C LEU A 209 20.35 60.59 38.67
N GLU A 210 21.58 60.68 39.15
CA GLU A 210 22.47 59.64 39.61
C GLU A 210 21.77 58.81 40.70
N ASN A 211 21.74 57.49 40.57
CA ASN A 211 21.60 56.63 41.74
C ASN A 211 22.25 55.25 41.52
N SER A 212 23.41 55.12 42.14
CA SER A 212 24.16 53.89 42.36
C SER A 212 23.48 53.00 43.41
N SER A 213 23.37 51.69 43.13
CA SER A 213 23.44 50.59 44.12
C SER A 213 23.13 49.27 43.38
N ALA A 214 24.15 48.50 42.98
CA ALA A 214 24.84 47.48 43.75
C ALA A 214 24.30 46.05 43.51
N LYS A 215 25.27 45.16 43.24
CA LYS A 215 25.30 43.71 43.48
C LYS A 215 24.41 42.81 42.63
N GLY A 216 25.07 41.90 41.89
CA GLY A 216 24.69 40.50 41.97
C GLY A 216 24.98 39.63 40.75
N SER A 217 26.03 38.81 40.89
CA SER A 217 26.12 37.47 40.34
C SER A 217 26.53 37.29 38.87
N GLN A 218 27.85 37.30 38.65
CA GLN A 218 28.49 36.62 37.53
C GLN A 218 28.23 35.11 37.60
N LYS A 219 27.45 34.55 36.66
CA LYS A 219 27.50 33.13 36.34
C LYS A 219 28.41 32.94 35.12
N LYS A 220 29.53 32.27 35.38
CA LYS A 220 30.58 31.86 34.46
C LYS A 220 30.00 30.86 33.45
N ALA A 221 29.78 31.29 32.22
CA ALA A 221 29.42 30.41 31.12
C ALA A 221 30.71 29.79 30.55
N THR A 222 30.86 28.49 30.75
CA THR A 222 31.93 27.67 30.17
C THR A 222 31.64 27.48 28.68
N ALA A 223 32.45 28.11 27.83
CA ALA A 223 32.41 27.93 26.39
C ALA A 223 32.87 26.51 26.04
N GLN A 224 31.92 25.68 25.58
CA GLN A 224 32.21 24.35 25.05
C GLN A 224 32.57 24.49 23.57
N ARG A 225 33.85 24.25 23.28
CA ARG A 225 34.48 24.33 21.95
C ARG A 225 33.96 23.20 21.07
N VAL A 226 33.17 23.56 20.04
CA VAL A 226 32.74 22.63 18.99
C VAL A 226 33.92 22.38 18.02
N PRO A 227 34.26 21.13 17.67
CA PRO A 227 35.27 20.85 16.67
C PRO A 227 34.69 21.09 15.26
N SER A 228 35.37 21.91 14.47
CA SER A 228 35.11 22.10 13.05
C SER A 228 35.40 20.81 12.26
N LEU A 229 34.37 20.26 11.61
CA LEU A 229 34.52 19.18 10.63
C LEU A 229 35.27 19.68 9.37
N PRO A 230 36.13 18.85 8.75
CA PRO A 230 36.73 19.16 7.46
C PRO A 230 35.72 19.04 6.30
N PRO A 231 35.96 19.72 5.17
CA PRO A 231 35.08 19.71 4.01
C PRO A 231 35.06 18.33 3.35
N LEU A 232 33.85 17.81 3.12
CA LEU A 232 33.62 16.61 2.30
C LEU A 232 33.57 17.05 0.84
N ASP A 233 34.55 16.60 0.06
CA ASP A 233 34.57 16.73 -1.38
C ASP A 233 33.37 15.99 -1.99
N SER A 234 32.57 16.75 -2.74
CA SER A 234 31.36 16.30 -3.39
C SER A 234 31.71 15.84 -4.81
N ASP A 235 32.00 14.56 -4.96
CA ASP A 235 32.11 13.91 -6.26
C ASP A 235 30.71 13.77 -6.88
N SER A 236 30.35 14.77 -7.69
CA SER A 236 29.17 14.80 -8.54
C SER A 236 29.36 13.82 -9.71
N VAL A 237 28.96 12.57 -9.53
CA VAL A 237 28.79 11.60 -10.62
C VAL A 237 27.42 11.84 -11.26
N THR A 238 27.42 12.51 -12.41
CA THR A 238 26.29 12.59 -13.34
C THR A 238 26.08 11.23 -14.00
N GLU A 239 25.06 10.47 -13.57
CA GLU A 239 24.55 9.36 -14.37
C GLU A 239 23.59 9.92 -15.43
N GLU A 240 23.91 9.68 -16.70
CA GLU A 240 23.07 10.03 -17.85
C GLU A 240 21.76 9.21 -17.82
N GLU A 241 20.61 9.90 -17.75
CA GLU A 241 19.30 9.28 -17.89
C GLU A 241 19.13 8.69 -19.30
N PRO A 242 18.64 7.44 -19.45
CA PRO A 242 18.25 6.92 -20.75
C PRO A 242 16.97 7.62 -21.22
N SER A 243 17.09 8.34 -22.34
CA SER A 243 15.99 8.98 -23.06
C SER A 243 14.87 7.97 -23.38
N GLU A 244 13.68 8.17 -22.81
CA GLU A 244 12.47 7.44 -23.20
C GLU A 244 12.04 7.86 -24.61
N VAL A 245 12.05 6.88 -25.51
CA VAL A 245 11.68 6.99 -26.92
C VAL A 245 10.16 6.91 -27.08
N ASP A 246 9.59 7.98 -27.64
CA ASP A 246 8.32 8.13 -28.38
C ASP A 246 7.23 7.06 -28.20
N GLU A 247 6.14 7.45 -27.51
CA GLU A 247 4.81 6.91 -27.78
C GLU A 247 4.20 7.56 -29.04
N PRO A 248 3.70 6.78 -30.02
CA PRO A 248 3.07 7.35 -31.20
C PRO A 248 1.61 7.78 -30.94
N ALA A 249 1.27 8.99 -31.39
CA ALA A 249 -0.09 9.54 -31.36
C ALA A 249 -1.11 8.69 -32.15
N PRO A 250 -2.39 8.60 -31.71
CA PRO A 250 -3.41 7.81 -32.41
C PRO A 250 -3.94 8.55 -33.65
N SER A 251 -3.81 7.90 -34.83
CA SER A 251 -4.38 8.37 -36.08
C SER A 251 -5.87 8.01 -36.19
N SER A 252 -6.74 9.00 -36.34
CA SER A 252 -8.13 8.84 -36.76
C SER A 252 -8.20 8.39 -38.23
N ARG A 253 -8.82 7.24 -38.53
CA ARG A 253 -9.15 6.83 -39.90
C ARG A 253 -10.63 6.50 -40.04
N GLN A 254 -11.29 7.34 -40.84
CA GLN A 254 -12.64 7.17 -41.38
C GLN A 254 -12.75 5.90 -42.23
N SER A 255 -13.89 5.24 -42.11
CA SER A 255 -14.35 4.10 -42.88
C SER A 255 -14.98 4.54 -44.21
N LYS A 256 -14.61 3.86 -45.31
CA LYS A 256 -15.43 3.70 -46.52
C LYS A 256 -15.20 2.30 -47.08
N GLY A 257 -16.31 1.59 -47.34
CA GLY A 257 -16.32 0.19 -47.76
C GLY A 257 -16.24 -0.03 -49.27
N ALA A 258 -16.15 -1.30 -49.66
CA ALA A 258 -16.66 -1.85 -50.91
C ALA A 258 -16.59 -3.39 -50.87
N GLU A 259 -17.68 -4.02 -51.30
CA GLU A 259 -17.87 -5.45 -51.53
C GLU A 259 -16.98 -6.00 -52.66
N LYS A 260 -16.68 -7.31 -52.63
CA LYS A 260 -17.05 -8.22 -53.75
C LYS A 260 -16.86 -9.71 -53.43
N ARG A 261 -17.84 -10.47 -53.96
CA ARG A 261 -17.99 -11.93 -54.06
C ARG A 261 -16.86 -12.61 -54.82
N GLY A 262 -16.65 -13.90 -54.54
CA GLY A 262 -16.00 -14.85 -55.45
C GLY A 262 -15.91 -16.26 -54.86
N LEU A 263 -16.76 -17.16 -55.33
CA LEU A 263 -16.76 -18.61 -55.10
C LEU A 263 -15.52 -19.27 -55.72
N GLN A 264 -14.91 -20.25 -55.05
CA GLN A 264 -14.58 -21.53 -55.69
C GLN A 264 -14.16 -22.62 -54.68
N GLU A 265 -14.73 -23.78 -54.94
CA GLU A 265 -14.64 -25.08 -54.30
C GLU A 265 -13.52 -25.90 -54.94
N VAL A 266 -12.60 -26.51 -54.17
CA VAL A 266 -11.88 -27.73 -54.55
C VAL A 266 -11.50 -28.55 -53.29
N GLN A 267 -11.82 -29.85 -53.36
CA GLN A 267 -11.61 -30.92 -52.40
C GLN A 267 -10.12 -31.22 -52.07
N GLY A 268 -9.85 -31.80 -50.89
CA GLY A 268 -8.61 -32.57 -50.69
C GLY A 268 -8.19 -32.90 -49.26
N LYS A 269 -8.59 -34.08 -48.79
CA LYS A 269 -7.82 -35.09 -48.00
C LYS A 269 -7.15 -34.71 -46.67
N SER A 270 -7.69 -35.36 -45.62
CA SER A 270 -7.03 -36.08 -44.52
C SER A 270 -5.51 -35.93 -44.32
N ASN A 271 -5.08 -35.56 -43.11
CA ASN A 271 -4.14 -36.34 -42.27
C ASN A 271 -3.92 -35.66 -40.92
N SER A 272 -4.34 -36.33 -39.83
CA SER A 272 -3.83 -36.10 -38.46
C SER A 272 -2.43 -36.71 -38.34
N PRO A 273 -1.52 -36.16 -37.52
CA PRO A 273 -1.25 -36.89 -36.28
C PRO A 273 -0.82 -36.05 -35.05
N ALA A 274 -1.14 -36.66 -33.90
CA ALA A 274 -0.36 -36.79 -32.67
C ALA A 274 0.11 -35.55 -31.87
N ARG A 275 -0.65 -35.34 -30.80
CA ARG A 275 -0.35 -34.72 -29.51
C ARG A 275 0.96 -35.24 -28.90
N SER A 276 1.93 -34.36 -28.62
CA SER A 276 3.12 -34.64 -27.81
C SER A 276 3.02 -33.94 -26.45
N THR A 277 2.95 -34.74 -25.39
CA THR A 277 3.05 -34.34 -23.98
C THR A 277 4.52 -34.19 -23.57
N PRO A 278 4.91 -33.16 -22.80
CA PRO A 278 6.23 -33.12 -22.18
C PRO A 278 6.29 -33.94 -20.88
N PRO A 279 7.47 -34.49 -20.53
CA PRO A 279 7.64 -35.43 -19.42
C PRO A 279 7.67 -34.73 -18.04
N ARG A 280 7.02 -35.39 -17.10
CA ARG A 280 6.98 -35.10 -15.66
C ARG A 280 8.36 -35.41 -15.06
N ARG A 281 8.96 -34.44 -14.35
CA ARG A 281 10.24 -34.61 -13.66
C ARG A 281 9.96 -34.84 -12.19
N ASP A 282 10.34 -36.02 -11.71
CA ASP A 282 10.24 -36.44 -10.31
C ASP A 282 11.24 -35.66 -9.44
N ILE A 283 10.79 -35.20 -8.28
CA ILE A 283 11.63 -34.64 -7.20
C ILE A 283 11.46 -35.56 -5.98
N PRO A 284 12.56 -36.04 -5.37
CA PRO A 284 12.53 -36.98 -4.26
C PRO A 284 12.24 -36.31 -2.91
N GLU A 285 11.53 -37.09 -2.10
CA GLU A 285 11.13 -36.89 -0.71
C GLU A 285 12.36 -36.91 0.24
N PRO A 286 12.49 -35.98 1.20
CA PRO A 286 13.52 -36.05 2.23
C PRO A 286 13.06 -36.88 3.45
N SER A 287 13.93 -37.80 3.84
CA SER A 287 13.83 -38.74 4.96
C SER A 287 13.99 -38.08 6.33
N VAL A 288 13.20 -38.54 7.30
CA VAL A 288 13.28 -38.20 8.72
C VAL A 288 14.18 -39.21 9.45
N PRO A 289 15.15 -38.79 10.28
CA PRO A 289 15.89 -39.72 11.13
C PRO A 289 15.22 -39.92 12.49
N SER A 290 15.12 -41.20 12.84
CA SER A 290 14.82 -41.76 14.16
C SER A 290 16.00 -41.65 15.12
N THR A 291 15.76 -41.27 16.38
CA THR A 291 16.64 -41.65 17.50
C THR A 291 15.82 -42.05 18.72
N SER A 292 16.19 -43.19 19.27
CA SER A 292 15.64 -43.93 20.39
C SER A 292 16.48 -43.74 21.67
N ARG A 293 15.92 -44.21 22.80
CA ARG A 293 16.54 -44.50 24.13
C ARG A 293 16.82 -43.30 25.03
N ASP A 294 16.69 -43.39 26.37
CA ASP A 294 16.30 -44.44 27.31
C ASP A 294 15.78 -43.80 28.62
N SER A 295 15.05 -44.57 29.43
CA SER A 295 14.34 -44.15 30.67
C SER A 295 15.26 -44.06 31.91
N PRO A 296 14.82 -43.63 33.14
CA PRO A 296 13.94 -44.47 33.99
C PRO A 296 12.98 -43.79 35.02
N LYS A 297 11.90 -44.52 35.29
CA LYS A 297 11.17 -44.72 36.58
C LYS A 297 10.79 -43.50 37.47
N ARG A 298 9.47 -43.27 37.59
CA ARG A 298 8.80 -43.26 38.91
C ARG A 298 7.28 -43.52 38.82
N SER A 299 6.87 -44.44 39.69
CA SER A 299 5.57 -44.92 40.16
C SER A 299 4.29 -44.09 39.94
N SER A 300 3.26 -44.80 39.46
CA SER A 300 1.79 -44.58 39.54
C SER A 300 1.26 -44.55 41.01
N PRO A 301 -0.03 -44.29 41.34
CA PRO A 301 -1.24 -44.83 40.67
C PRO A 301 -2.49 -43.91 40.55
N ASP A 302 -3.45 -44.45 39.77
CA ASP A 302 -4.91 -44.27 39.81
C ASP A 302 -5.56 -42.90 39.54
N SER A 303 -6.07 -42.73 38.33
CA SER A 303 -7.53 -42.56 38.17
C SER A 303 -7.99 -42.72 36.73
N SER A 304 -8.98 -43.60 36.62
CA SER A 304 -9.76 -44.02 35.47
C SER A 304 -10.77 -42.97 34.99
N ALA A 305 -10.77 -42.66 33.70
CA ALA A 305 -11.96 -42.50 32.85
C ALA A 305 -11.55 -42.15 31.40
N ARG A 306 -11.88 -43.02 30.44
CA ARG A 306 -11.80 -42.75 28.99
C ARG A 306 -13.20 -42.70 28.40
N PRO A 307 -13.51 -41.78 27.49
CA PRO A 307 -14.58 -41.97 26.51
C PRO A 307 -14.04 -42.59 25.21
N SER A 308 -14.85 -43.46 24.63
CA SER A 308 -14.62 -44.26 23.43
C SER A 308 -14.72 -43.43 22.14
N ARG A 309 -13.80 -43.69 21.19
CA ARG A 309 -13.86 -43.19 19.80
C ARG A 309 -14.82 -44.05 18.95
N PRO A 310 -15.69 -43.47 18.11
CA PRO A 310 -16.48 -44.22 17.14
C PRO A 310 -15.66 -44.65 15.91
N LYS A 311 -15.97 -45.85 15.42
CA LYS A 311 -15.33 -46.55 14.30
C LYS A 311 -15.86 -46.07 12.94
N LYS A 312 -14.98 -46.08 11.95
CA LYS A 312 -15.26 -45.92 10.50
C LYS A 312 -16.19 -47.02 9.99
N THR A 313 -17.22 -46.65 9.23
CA THR A 313 -18.00 -47.53 8.36
C THR A 313 -17.81 -47.12 6.90
N LYS A 314 -17.27 -48.05 6.09
CA LYS A 314 -17.36 -48.05 4.63
C LYS A 314 -18.69 -48.70 4.24
N ARG A 315 -19.43 -48.11 3.29
CA ARG A 315 -20.42 -48.84 2.49
C ARG A 315 -20.48 -48.23 1.09
N ALA A 316 -20.44 -49.09 0.09
CA ALA A 316 -20.58 -48.80 -1.33
C ALA A 316 -21.97 -49.21 -1.83
N SER A 317 -22.27 -48.88 -3.10
CA SER A 317 -23.43 -49.26 -3.95
C SER A 317 -24.68 -48.37 -3.78
N LYS A 318 -25.48 -47.99 -4.79
CA LYS A 318 -25.51 -48.14 -6.27
C LYS A 318 -26.69 -47.27 -6.79
N ALA A 319 -26.52 -46.68 -7.98
CA ALA A 319 -27.49 -46.26 -9.01
C ALA A 319 -28.86 -45.60 -8.69
N GLY A 320 -29.16 -44.52 -9.43
CA GLY A 320 -30.45 -44.37 -10.12
C GLY A 320 -31.19 -43.03 -9.95
N SER A 321 -31.63 -42.48 -11.09
CA SER A 321 -32.61 -41.38 -11.30
C SER A 321 -32.01 -39.96 -11.36
N SER A 322 -31.84 -39.34 -12.54
CA SER A 322 -32.86 -38.87 -13.51
C SER A 322 -33.74 -37.77 -12.95
N SER A 323 -33.43 -36.51 -13.29
CA SER A 323 -34.42 -35.46 -13.57
C SER A 323 -33.73 -34.23 -14.16
N ASP A 324 -34.23 -33.82 -15.31
CA ASP A 324 -33.91 -32.63 -16.08
C ASP A 324 -34.07 -31.34 -15.27
N GLN A 325 -33.17 -30.38 -15.49
CA GLN A 325 -33.53 -28.96 -15.55
C GLN A 325 -32.48 -28.13 -16.27
N ASP A 326 -32.92 -27.59 -17.41
CA ASP A 326 -32.39 -26.49 -18.18
C ASP A 326 -31.77 -25.39 -17.31
N SER A 327 -30.58 -24.92 -17.68
CA SER A 327 -30.28 -23.48 -17.67
C SER A 327 -29.08 -23.16 -18.55
N GLU A 328 -29.29 -22.11 -19.32
CA GLU A 328 -28.54 -21.63 -20.47
C GLU A 328 -27.25 -20.95 -20.03
N ASP A 329 -26.08 -21.48 -20.46
CA ASP A 329 -24.80 -20.76 -20.38
C ASP A 329 -23.80 -21.38 -21.37
N GLU A 330 -23.97 -21.14 -22.67
CA GLU A 330 -22.90 -21.46 -23.64
C GLU A 330 -22.91 -20.56 -24.90
N GLN A 331 -23.09 -19.25 -24.73
CA GLN A 331 -23.14 -18.31 -25.86
C GLN A 331 -22.31 -17.04 -25.63
N SER A 332 -20.98 -17.15 -25.49
CA SER A 332 -20.10 -15.95 -25.61
C SER A 332 -18.60 -16.20 -25.80
N ASN A 333 -18.16 -17.24 -26.53
CA ASN A 333 -16.71 -17.38 -26.76
C ASN A 333 -16.29 -17.93 -28.13
N ARG A 334 -16.66 -17.23 -29.20
CA ARG A 334 -15.98 -17.34 -30.51
C ARG A 334 -16.01 -16.03 -31.30
N THR A 335 -15.13 -15.10 -30.94
CA THR A 335 -14.69 -14.04 -31.85
C THR A 335 -13.27 -13.61 -31.51
N ALA A 336 -12.47 -13.38 -32.57
CA ALA A 336 -11.15 -12.76 -32.59
C ALA A 336 -9.90 -13.65 -32.37
N GLN A 337 -9.64 -14.57 -33.31
CA GLN A 337 -8.25 -14.83 -33.74
C GLN A 337 -8.13 -14.67 -35.25
N ALA A 338 -7.97 -13.41 -35.67
CA ALA A 338 -7.50 -13.07 -37.01
C ALA A 338 -6.75 -11.74 -36.93
N LYS A 339 -5.42 -11.79 -36.78
CA LYS A 339 -4.51 -10.72 -37.23
C LYS A 339 -3.05 -11.20 -37.30
N LYS A 340 -2.64 -11.41 -38.55
CA LYS A 340 -1.37 -10.98 -39.15
C LYS A 340 -0.09 -11.77 -38.86
N ASN A 341 0.21 -12.61 -39.84
CA ASN A 341 1.53 -12.73 -40.45
C ASN A 341 2.12 -11.35 -40.83
N ALA A 342 3.46 -11.33 -40.83
CA ALA A 342 4.40 -10.34 -41.37
C ALA A 342 4.99 -9.32 -40.36
N ARG A 343 6.24 -9.58 -39.92
CA ARG A 343 7.39 -8.70 -40.24
C ARG A 343 8.73 -9.39 -39.99
N ARG A 344 9.61 -9.17 -40.96
CA ARG A 344 10.96 -9.68 -41.16
C ARG A 344 11.88 -9.35 -39.98
N GLY A 345 12.68 -10.32 -39.54
CA GLY A 345 13.77 -10.12 -38.61
C GLY A 345 14.86 -9.22 -39.20
N VAL A 346 15.22 -8.18 -38.47
CA VAL A 346 16.43 -7.39 -38.71
C VAL A 346 17.55 -8.09 -37.93
N LYS A 347 18.47 -8.73 -38.66
CA LYS A 347 19.72 -9.26 -38.11
C LYS A 347 20.51 -8.10 -37.50
N GLN A 348 20.79 -8.15 -36.21
CA GLN A 348 21.71 -7.20 -35.58
C GLN A 348 23.15 -7.41 -36.11
N PRO A 349 23.90 -6.33 -36.38
CA PRO A 349 25.30 -6.43 -36.78
C PRO A 349 26.17 -6.86 -35.59
N ILE A 350 26.86 -7.99 -35.76
CA ILE A 350 27.87 -8.50 -34.82
C ILE A 350 29.05 -7.52 -34.81
N LYS A 351 29.17 -6.70 -33.76
CA LYS A 351 30.35 -5.89 -33.47
C LYS A 351 31.49 -6.83 -33.05
N ARG A 352 32.47 -7.03 -33.92
CA ARG A 352 33.75 -7.65 -33.58
C ARG A 352 34.58 -6.65 -32.75
N PRO A 353 35.23 -7.06 -31.65
CA PRO A 353 36.15 -6.18 -30.93
C PRO A 353 37.44 -5.99 -31.73
N GLY A 354 37.78 -4.73 -31.99
CA GLY A 354 39.03 -4.33 -32.62
C GLY A 354 40.22 -4.68 -31.72
N ARG A 355 41.08 -5.55 -32.25
CA ARG A 355 42.39 -5.91 -31.70
C ARG A 355 43.31 -4.70 -31.86
N ARG A 356 43.78 -4.12 -30.75
CA ARG A 356 44.81 -3.08 -30.76
C ARG A 356 46.17 -3.74 -31.10
N PHE A 357 46.90 -3.14 -32.02
CA PHE A 357 48.34 -3.29 -32.17
C PHE A 357 49.01 -2.06 -31.57
#